data_AF-A0A661AEP6-F1
#
_entry.id   AF-A0A661AEP6-F1
#
_cell.length_a   1.000
_cell.length_b   1.000
_cell.length_c   1.000
_cell.angle_alpha   90.00
_cell.angle_beta   90.00
_cell.angle_gamma   90.00
#
_symmetry.space_group_name_H-M   'P 1'
#
loop_
_entity.id
_entity.type
_entity.pdbx_description
1 polymer ?
#
loop_
_entity_poly.entity_id
_entity_poly.type
_entity_poly.pdbx_seq_one_letter_code
_entity_poly.pdbx_strand_id
1 'polypeptide(L)'
;MRRKVLFLLFFAGALYGDMMLKEVRYRCWFEITGEPAIGEEFTLTLKTQAVRKESPNTRIEFNIPEGVKPLPADVKTTYSVTIPENQTASTSINLKIERPGYYQISALVTATDDDTVYWPYGGANLFVFVNWDTVIYADTSLGIAPYNIELDTLVLKEMQDSLSKWREAKGILPEVRIYGRIRYEDKENGGYTNASHILLVLSAGPVVSGIPFVPVDMFYANEDGTFDKTYSLLPGNYTFWVCAQNPDAHIEGFLSPLFHCLKRDNFNVYLSDQDREYNWDIMGDDADKVQILINISESKRWALEHFGFTKDFAWVVYPNPFSGSFYFPIWDRIFLTQGSIWGESGRPGTTHEWAHALMCETFNNKIPYGWGWGDHWLSKITNSGFAFAEGFAEFVAYAVWVEKYGEDIG
;
A
#
# COMPACT_ATOMS: atom_id res chain seq x y z
N MET A 1 -18.51 -16.17 26.35
CA MET A 1 -17.59 -16.16 27.52
C MET A 1 -16.23 -16.81 27.20
N ARG A 2 -16.16 -17.97 26.53
CA ARG A 2 -14.90 -18.64 26.12
C ARG A 2 -13.97 -17.80 25.20
N ARG A 3 -14.51 -17.08 24.20
CA ARG A 3 -13.74 -16.19 23.30
C ARG A 3 -13.02 -15.04 24.01
N LYS A 4 -13.61 -14.50 25.10
CA LYS A 4 -13.03 -13.38 25.87
C LYS A 4 -11.89 -13.81 26.80
N VAL A 5 -11.84 -15.09 27.20
CA VAL A 5 -10.81 -15.64 28.10
C VAL A 5 -9.53 -15.96 27.34
N LEU A 6 -9.61 -16.46 26.10
CA LEU A 6 -8.44 -16.60 25.23
C LEU A 6 -7.79 -15.24 24.96
N PHE A 7 -8.58 -14.23 24.60
CA PHE A 7 -8.09 -12.86 24.35
C PHE A 7 -7.36 -12.25 25.57
N LEU A 8 -7.82 -12.58 26.77
CA LEU A 8 -7.18 -12.16 28.03
C LEU A 8 -5.85 -12.86 28.28
N LEU A 9 -5.71 -14.12 27.85
CA LEU A 9 -4.44 -14.86 27.86
C LEU A 9 -3.46 -14.32 26.80
N PHE A 10 -3.96 -13.89 25.63
CA PHE A 10 -3.15 -13.20 24.61
C PHE A 10 -2.59 -11.86 25.14
N PHE A 11 -3.42 -11.07 25.85
CA PHE A 11 -3.00 -9.82 26.49
C PHE A 11 -2.00 -10.02 27.65
N ALA A 12 -2.14 -11.09 28.43
CA ALA A 12 -1.25 -11.39 29.55
C ALA A 12 0.15 -11.86 29.08
N GLY A 13 0.24 -12.57 27.96
CA GLY A 13 1.52 -12.94 27.32
C GLY A 13 2.27 -11.73 26.75
N ALA A 14 1.54 -10.77 26.19
CA ALA A 14 2.07 -9.52 25.66
C ALA A 14 2.75 -8.63 26.72
N LEU A 15 2.30 -8.68 27.99
CA LEU A 15 2.92 -7.96 29.11
C LEU A 15 4.27 -8.55 29.55
N TYR A 16 4.59 -9.79 29.18
CA TYR A 16 5.88 -10.43 29.47
C TYR A 16 6.94 -10.19 28.37
N GLY A 17 6.51 -9.90 27.13
CA GLY A 17 7.39 -9.58 25.99
C GLY A 17 8.13 -8.24 26.10
N ASP A 18 7.62 -7.33 26.95
CA ASP A 18 8.16 -5.98 27.16
C ASP A 18 9.60 -5.96 27.69
N MET A 19 10.07 -7.07 28.25
CA MET A 19 11.38 -7.15 28.90
C MET A 19 12.54 -7.58 27.98
N MET A 20 12.31 -8.04 26.73
CA MET A 20 13.29 -8.93 26.06
C MET A 20 13.61 -8.69 24.56
N LEU A 21 13.17 -7.63 23.89
CA LEU A 21 13.58 -7.31 22.50
C LEU A 21 14.44 -6.03 22.39
N LYS A 22 15.45 -6.06 21.51
CA LYS A 22 16.52 -5.03 21.39
C LYS A 22 16.46 -4.12 20.16
N GLU A 23 15.50 -4.30 19.24
CA GLU A 23 15.50 -3.62 17.93
C GLU A 23 14.73 -2.29 17.89
N VAL A 24 15.29 -1.29 17.19
CA VAL A 24 14.73 0.06 17.01
C VAL A 24 13.86 0.11 15.74
N ARG A 25 12.68 0.75 15.82
CA ARG A 25 11.82 1.09 14.66
C ARG A 25 11.50 2.57 14.62
N TYR A 26 11.32 3.12 13.41
CA TYR A 26 11.00 4.53 13.20
C TYR A 26 9.66 4.72 12.49
N ARG A 27 8.95 5.77 12.89
CA ARG A 27 7.88 6.39 12.12
C ARG A 27 8.46 7.62 11.42
N CYS A 28 8.26 7.72 10.11
CA CYS A 28 8.86 8.78 9.28
C CYS A 28 7.79 9.49 8.45
N TRP A 29 7.86 10.82 8.35
CA TRP A 29 7.00 11.61 7.46
C TRP A 29 7.67 12.88 6.98
N PHE A 30 7.22 13.46 5.86
CA PHE A 30 7.75 14.73 5.37
C PHE A 30 6.84 15.91 5.76
N GLU A 31 7.48 17.06 5.95
CA GLU A 31 6.85 18.37 5.97
C GLU A 31 7.54 19.23 4.91
N ILE A 32 6.75 19.95 4.12
CA ILE A 32 7.26 20.83 3.07
C ILE A 32 7.02 22.28 3.47
N THR A 33 8.07 23.10 3.36
CA THR A 33 7.98 24.56 3.46
C THR A 33 8.40 25.17 2.13
N GLY A 34 7.54 26.02 1.55
CA GLY A 34 7.69 26.52 0.19
C GLY A 34 6.97 25.64 -0.83
N GLU A 35 7.04 26.01 -2.10
CA GLU A 35 6.38 25.28 -3.19
C GLU A 35 7.46 24.65 -4.08
N PRO A 36 7.38 23.32 -4.35
CA PRO A 36 8.36 22.65 -5.19
C PRO A 36 8.07 22.95 -6.67
N ALA A 37 8.23 24.21 -7.08
CA ALA A 37 8.04 24.69 -8.45
C ALA A 37 9.37 24.76 -9.22
N ILE A 38 9.30 24.83 -10.56
CA ILE A 38 10.49 24.99 -11.39
C ILE A 38 11.17 26.32 -11.06
N GLY A 39 12.44 26.25 -10.72
CA GLY A 39 13.25 27.43 -10.40
C GLY A 39 13.10 27.91 -8.96
N GLU A 40 12.13 27.40 -8.20
CA GLU A 40 11.87 27.78 -6.81
C GLU A 40 12.61 26.86 -5.83
N GLU A 41 12.92 27.42 -4.66
CA GLU A 41 13.53 26.68 -3.55
C GLU A 41 12.45 26.24 -2.56
N PHE A 42 12.54 25.00 -2.11
CA PHE A 42 11.66 24.46 -1.08
C PHE A 42 12.47 23.66 -0.06
N THR A 43 12.00 23.63 1.18
CA THR A 43 12.61 22.85 2.25
C THR A 43 11.80 21.59 2.48
N LEU A 44 12.46 20.44 2.38
CA LEU A 44 11.90 19.15 2.76
C LEU A 44 12.39 18.76 4.15
N THR A 45 11.48 18.64 5.11
CA THR A 45 11.79 18.26 6.50
C THR A 45 11.28 16.86 6.78
N LEU A 46 12.20 15.90 6.93
CA LEU A 46 11.88 14.58 7.46
C LEU A 46 11.66 14.66 8.97
N LYS A 47 10.47 14.29 9.41
CA LYS A 47 10.16 13.98 10.80
C LYS A 47 10.38 12.51 11.05
N THR A 48 11.13 12.18 12.09
CA THR A 48 11.44 10.80 12.46
C THR A 48 11.19 10.61 13.94
N GLN A 49 10.35 9.65 14.30
CA GLN A 49 10.03 9.31 15.68
C GLN A 49 10.43 7.87 15.96
N ALA A 50 11.22 7.64 17.02
CA ALA A 50 11.52 6.29 17.49
C ALA A 50 10.32 5.72 18.24
N VAL A 51 9.85 4.53 17.84
CA VAL A 51 8.58 3.96 18.32
C VAL A 51 8.76 3.13 19.60
N ARG A 52 9.96 2.64 19.92
CA ARG A 52 10.14 1.60 20.97
C ARG A 52 11.36 1.72 21.90
N LYS A 53 12.41 2.48 21.54
CA LYS A 53 13.58 2.75 22.40
C LYS A 53 14.30 3.99 21.89
N GLU A 54 15.03 4.69 22.76
CA GLU A 54 16.05 5.65 22.34
C GLU A 54 16.99 4.98 21.32
N SER A 55 17.16 5.63 20.18
CA SER A 55 18.12 5.24 19.15
C SER A 55 19.31 6.19 19.24
N PRO A 56 20.39 5.79 19.95
CA PRO A 56 21.48 6.71 20.23
C PRO A 56 22.16 7.18 18.93
N ASN A 57 22.23 6.31 17.90
CA ASN A 57 22.75 6.66 16.59
C ASN A 57 21.86 6.15 15.44
N THR A 58 21.33 7.09 14.65
CA THR A 58 20.51 6.82 13.46
C THR A 58 21.12 7.50 12.25
N ARG A 59 21.30 6.79 11.14
CA ARG A 59 21.66 7.35 9.84
C ARG A 59 20.40 7.63 9.02
N ILE A 60 20.28 8.85 8.53
CA ILE A 60 19.23 9.28 7.60
C ILE A 60 19.89 9.56 6.26
N GLU A 61 19.38 9.01 5.17
CA GLU A 61 19.89 9.20 3.81
C GLU A 61 18.77 9.65 2.88
N PHE A 62 18.90 10.86 2.35
CA PHE A 62 18.02 11.40 1.31
C PHE A 62 18.50 10.95 -0.07
N ASN A 63 17.61 10.32 -0.84
CA ASN A 63 17.85 10.03 -2.25
C ASN A 63 17.16 11.10 -3.09
N ILE A 64 17.97 11.91 -3.76
CA ILE A 64 17.52 13.03 -4.59
C ILE A 64 17.65 12.63 -6.07
N PRO A 65 16.56 12.61 -6.85
CA PRO A 65 16.58 12.19 -8.24
C PRO A 65 17.19 13.28 -9.15
N GLU A 66 17.60 12.88 -10.35
CA GLU A 66 18.09 13.82 -11.37
C GLU A 66 17.01 14.85 -11.73
N GLY A 67 17.38 16.14 -11.78
CA GLY A 67 16.45 17.25 -12.02
C GLY A 67 15.92 17.93 -10.75
N VAL A 68 16.22 17.36 -9.57
CA VAL A 68 16.12 18.04 -8.27
C VAL A 68 17.52 18.29 -7.76
N LYS A 69 17.81 19.54 -7.41
CA LYS A 69 19.12 19.96 -6.92
C LYS A 69 19.07 20.26 -5.44
N PRO A 70 19.93 19.62 -4.62
CA PRO A 70 20.02 19.98 -3.22
C PRO A 70 20.83 21.28 -3.04
N LEU A 71 20.49 22.05 -2.01
CA LEU A 71 21.02 23.38 -1.77
C LEU A 71 21.66 23.47 -0.36
N PRO A 72 22.91 23.96 -0.26
CA PRO A 72 23.85 24.24 -1.36
C PRO A 72 24.21 22.97 -2.14
N ALA A 73 24.81 23.11 -3.34
CA ALA A 73 25.05 21.99 -4.26
C ALA A 73 25.95 20.87 -3.67
N ASP A 74 26.72 21.19 -2.64
CA ASP A 74 27.61 20.30 -1.88
C ASP A 74 27.00 19.83 -0.55
N VAL A 75 25.71 20.07 -0.32
CA VAL A 75 25.04 19.64 0.90
C VAL A 75 25.08 18.12 1.03
N LYS A 76 25.35 17.65 2.24
CA LYS A 76 25.29 16.24 2.57
C LYS A 76 23.85 15.76 2.43
N THR A 77 23.63 14.65 1.75
CA THR A 77 22.33 13.95 1.74
C THR A 77 22.24 12.88 2.82
N THR A 78 23.34 12.62 3.53
CA THR A 78 23.39 11.67 4.66
C THR A 78 23.67 12.40 5.96
N TYR A 79 22.86 12.09 6.98
CA TYR A 79 22.90 12.71 8.30
C TYR A 79 22.98 11.63 9.38
N SER A 80 23.68 11.93 10.48
CA SER A 80 23.65 11.12 11.70
C SER A 80 22.89 11.88 12.76
N VAL A 81 21.82 11.27 13.27
CA VAL A 81 20.87 11.89 14.19
C VAL A 81 20.61 10.95 15.36
N THR A 82 20.65 11.50 16.57
CA THR A 82 20.16 10.81 17.76
C THR A 82 18.66 11.05 17.87
N ILE A 83 17.89 9.98 18.04
CA ILE A 83 16.43 10.08 18.15
C ILE A 83 16.04 9.59 19.55
N PRO A 84 15.78 10.52 20.49
CA PRO A 84 15.36 10.17 21.84
C PRO A 84 14.05 9.40 21.82
N GLU A 85 13.86 8.52 22.80
CA GLU A 85 12.64 7.74 22.93
C GLU A 85 11.39 8.64 22.98
N ASN A 86 10.36 8.28 22.22
CA ASN A 86 9.09 9.01 22.13
C ASN A 86 9.20 10.47 21.64
N GLN A 87 10.36 10.93 21.19
CA GLN A 87 10.54 12.26 20.58
C GLN A 87 10.59 12.18 19.06
N THR A 88 10.19 13.28 18.43
CA THR A 88 10.29 13.45 16.97
C THR A 88 11.53 14.28 16.67
N ALA A 89 12.52 13.66 16.01
CA ALA A 89 13.63 14.37 15.40
C ALA A 89 13.20 14.96 14.05
N SER A 90 13.79 16.09 13.68
CA SER A 90 13.57 16.73 12.38
C SER A 90 14.91 16.84 11.64
N THR A 91 14.95 16.42 10.38
CA THR A 91 16.11 16.59 9.50
C THR A 91 15.64 17.24 8.21
N SER A 92 16.23 18.38 7.85
CA SER A 92 15.78 19.17 6.71
C SER A 92 16.84 19.24 5.62
N ILE A 93 16.39 19.23 4.37
CA ILE A 93 17.20 19.49 3.19
C ILE A 93 16.50 20.53 2.32
N ASN A 94 17.25 21.53 1.86
CA ASN A 94 16.75 22.51 0.89
C ASN A 94 16.96 21.95 -0.51
N LEU A 95 15.95 22.06 -1.35
CA LEU A 95 15.90 21.49 -2.69
C LEU A 95 15.38 22.54 -3.68
N LYS A 96 15.74 22.37 -4.94
CA LYS A 96 15.27 23.18 -6.06
C LYS A 96 14.96 22.30 -7.25
N ILE A 97 13.80 22.49 -7.87
CA ILE A 97 13.44 21.76 -9.09
C ILE A 97 13.98 22.54 -10.29
N GLU A 98 14.84 21.91 -11.08
CA GLU A 98 15.56 22.60 -12.15
C GLU A 98 14.81 22.57 -13.49
N ARG A 99 13.93 21.59 -13.69
CA ARG A 99 13.21 21.39 -14.94
C ARG A 99 11.82 20.78 -14.72
N PRO A 100 10.89 20.89 -15.67
CA PRO A 100 9.67 20.09 -15.65
C PRO A 100 10.01 18.60 -15.57
N GLY A 101 9.23 17.85 -14.80
CA GLY A 101 9.48 16.43 -14.61
C GLY A 101 8.69 15.83 -13.47
N TYR A 102 8.88 14.52 -13.32
CA TYR A 102 8.39 13.73 -12.21
C TYR A 102 9.57 13.31 -11.35
N TYR A 103 9.47 13.52 -10.05
CA TYR A 103 10.54 13.33 -9.09
C TYR A 103 10.05 12.50 -7.92
N GLN A 104 10.74 11.40 -7.62
CA GLN A 104 10.61 10.70 -6.36
C GLN A 104 11.79 11.08 -5.48
N ILE A 105 11.52 11.87 -4.45
CA ILE A 105 12.47 12.17 -3.38
C ILE A 105 12.18 11.21 -2.24
N SER A 106 13.19 10.53 -1.71
CA SER A 106 13.00 9.61 -0.58
C SER A 106 14.00 9.86 0.52
N ALA A 107 13.66 9.43 1.73
CA ALA A 107 14.59 9.35 2.84
C ALA A 107 14.55 7.96 3.47
N LEU A 108 15.72 7.39 3.70
CA LEU A 108 15.93 6.10 4.37
C LEU A 108 16.49 6.33 5.76
N VAL A 109 16.00 5.59 6.76
CA VAL A 109 16.39 5.72 8.15
C VAL A 109 16.92 4.38 8.66
N THR A 110 18.16 4.37 9.15
CA THR A 110 18.88 3.16 9.54
C THR A 110 19.47 3.32 10.94
N ALA A 111 19.19 2.40 11.86
CA ALA A 111 19.88 2.34 13.16
C ALA A 111 21.34 1.90 12.95
N THR A 112 22.31 2.54 13.60
CA THR A 112 23.74 2.29 13.37
C THR A 112 24.48 1.74 14.59
N ASP A 113 23.77 1.16 15.56
CA ASP A 113 24.44 0.53 16.71
C ASP A 113 25.14 -0.78 16.28
N ASP A 114 26.39 -0.92 16.72
CA ASP A 114 27.37 -1.91 16.26
C ASP A 114 26.84 -3.37 16.31
N ASP A 115 27.18 -4.12 15.26
CA ASP A 115 27.04 -5.59 15.05
C ASP A 115 25.86 -6.16 14.24
N THR A 116 25.01 -5.38 13.57
CA THR A 116 23.98 -5.98 12.68
C THR A 116 23.73 -5.26 11.35
N VAL A 117 23.34 -6.07 10.37
CA VAL A 117 23.31 -5.83 8.91
C VAL A 117 22.49 -4.60 8.50
N TYR A 118 23.03 -3.86 7.53
CA TYR A 118 22.46 -2.70 6.80
C TYR A 118 21.07 -2.98 6.18
N TRP A 119 20.00 -2.91 6.98
CA TRP A 119 18.63 -2.82 6.45
C TRP A 119 17.95 -1.55 6.98
N PRO A 120 17.22 -0.79 6.14
CA PRO A 120 16.50 0.41 6.60
C PRO A 120 15.39 0.00 7.58
N TYR A 121 15.30 0.72 8.70
CA TYR A 121 14.32 0.49 9.77
C TYR A 121 13.15 1.52 9.74
N GLY A 122 13.15 2.38 8.71
CA GLY A 122 12.10 3.35 8.41
C GLY A 122 12.44 4.15 7.14
N GLY A 123 11.46 4.88 6.61
CA GLY A 123 11.65 5.76 5.46
C GLY A 123 10.40 6.52 5.05
N ALA A 124 10.56 7.50 4.18
CA ALA A 124 9.46 8.31 3.63
C ALA A 124 9.71 8.59 2.13
N ASN A 125 8.63 8.78 1.36
CA ASN A 125 8.68 9.15 -0.05
C ASN A 125 7.83 10.39 -0.31
N LEU A 126 8.36 11.29 -1.12
CA LEU A 126 7.67 12.43 -1.69
C LEU A 126 7.70 12.31 -3.21
N PHE A 127 6.52 12.31 -3.82
CA PHE A 127 6.37 12.39 -5.27
C PHE A 127 6.05 13.82 -5.66
N VAL A 128 6.81 14.40 -6.57
CA VAL A 128 6.59 15.75 -7.10
C VAL A 128 6.45 15.69 -8.61
N PHE A 129 5.36 16.22 -9.13
CA PHE A 129 5.16 16.51 -10.54
C PHE A 129 5.19 18.03 -10.74
N VAL A 130 6.06 18.48 -11.64
CA VAL A 130 6.10 19.90 -12.01
C VAL A 130 6.04 20.04 -13.52
N ASN A 131 5.11 20.86 -13.99
CA ASN A 131 4.94 21.22 -15.39
C ASN A 131 4.62 22.71 -15.53
N TRP A 132 5.65 23.52 -15.75
CA TRP A 132 5.57 24.98 -15.83
C TRP A 132 4.88 25.57 -14.60
N ASP A 133 3.65 26.06 -14.76
CA ASP A 133 2.88 26.73 -13.72
C ASP A 133 2.08 25.74 -12.84
N THR A 134 2.20 24.43 -13.09
CA THR A 134 1.51 23.38 -12.32
C THR A 134 2.50 22.62 -11.46
N VAL A 135 2.26 22.64 -10.15
CA VAL A 135 3.00 21.85 -9.16
C VAL A 135 2.02 20.93 -8.45
N ILE A 136 2.36 19.65 -8.39
CA ILE A 136 1.60 18.63 -7.69
C ILE A 136 2.60 17.84 -6.85
N TYR A 137 2.30 17.61 -5.58
CA TYR A 137 3.09 16.69 -4.79
C TYR A 137 2.24 15.87 -3.83
N ALA A 138 2.67 14.64 -3.59
CA ALA A 138 2.04 13.70 -2.67
C ALA A 138 3.12 13.12 -1.75
N ASP A 139 2.87 13.22 -0.45
CA ASP A 139 3.68 12.58 0.58
C ASP A 139 2.98 11.29 1.01
N THR A 140 3.68 10.15 0.88
CA THR A 140 3.09 8.85 1.24
C THR A 140 2.97 8.66 2.75
N SER A 141 3.45 9.59 3.58
CA SER A 141 3.58 9.38 5.02
C SER A 141 2.43 9.89 5.88
N LEU A 142 1.42 10.54 5.29
CA LEU A 142 0.18 10.95 5.99
C LEU A 142 -0.95 9.89 5.99
N GLY A 143 -0.60 8.65 5.67
CA GLY A 143 -1.40 7.47 5.99
C GLY A 143 -0.51 6.41 6.62
N ILE A 144 -1.09 5.43 7.30
CA ILE A 144 -0.38 4.23 7.78
C ILE A 144 -0.03 3.33 6.57
N ALA A 145 0.75 3.85 5.60
CA ALA A 145 1.07 3.12 4.39
C ALA A 145 2.43 3.54 3.78
N PRO A 146 3.35 2.60 3.49
CA PRO A 146 4.31 2.81 2.42
C PRO A 146 3.53 2.70 1.09
N TYR A 147 3.67 3.64 0.15
CA TYR A 147 3.12 3.57 -1.23
C TYR A 147 1.60 3.65 -1.45
N ASN A 148 0.87 4.51 -0.73
CA ASN A 148 -0.40 5.00 -1.28
C ASN A 148 -0.10 5.85 -2.53
N ILE A 149 -0.41 5.34 -3.72
CA ILE A 149 -0.80 6.21 -4.85
C ILE A 149 -2.24 6.69 -4.57
N GLU A 150 -2.44 7.31 -3.41
CA GLU A 150 -3.56 8.23 -3.24
C GLU A 150 -2.95 9.58 -3.56
N LEU A 151 -3.08 9.99 -4.83
CA LEU A 151 -3.00 11.42 -5.10
C LEU A 151 -4.14 12.05 -4.30
N ASP A 152 -3.77 12.95 -3.39
CA ASP A 152 -4.72 13.68 -2.57
C ASP A 152 -5.89 14.15 -3.46
N THR A 153 -7.12 13.86 -3.05
CA THR A 153 -8.34 14.37 -3.71
C THR A 153 -8.27 15.87 -4.01
N LEU A 154 -7.50 16.64 -3.24
CA LEU A 154 -7.22 18.06 -3.48
C LEU A 154 -6.43 18.29 -4.78
N VAL A 155 -5.43 17.45 -5.07
CA VAL A 155 -4.62 17.49 -6.30
C VAL A 155 -5.47 17.14 -7.52
N LEU A 156 -6.26 16.08 -7.44
CA LEU A 156 -7.21 15.70 -8.49
C LEU A 156 -8.22 16.83 -8.75
N LYS A 157 -8.67 17.49 -7.68
CA LYS A 157 -9.58 18.64 -7.75
C LYS A 157 -8.91 19.87 -8.39
N GLU A 158 -7.67 20.18 -8.07
CA GLU A 158 -6.95 21.31 -8.68
C GLU A 158 -6.66 21.08 -10.18
N MET A 159 -6.38 19.84 -10.59
CA MET A 159 -6.31 19.45 -11.99
C MET A 159 -7.66 19.65 -12.70
N GLN A 160 -8.76 19.23 -12.07
CA GLN A 160 -10.12 19.43 -12.57
C GLN A 160 -10.52 20.93 -12.63
N ASP A 161 -10.13 21.72 -11.64
CA ASP A 161 -10.40 23.17 -11.58
C ASP A 161 -9.59 23.92 -12.66
N SER A 162 -8.36 23.50 -12.92
CA SER A 162 -7.52 24.07 -13.99
C SER A 162 -8.06 23.73 -15.38
N LEU A 163 -8.54 22.50 -15.59
CA LEU A 163 -9.27 22.10 -16.80
C LEU A 163 -10.58 22.87 -16.95
N SER A 164 -11.27 23.17 -15.86
CA SER A 164 -12.50 23.96 -15.85
C SER A 164 -12.25 25.43 -16.23
N LYS A 165 -11.17 26.05 -15.74
CA LYS A 165 -10.74 27.39 -16.19
C LYS A 165 -10.38 27.43 -17.67
N TRP A 166 -9.81 26.33 -18.20
CA TRP A 166 -9.55 26.20 -19.64
C TRP A 166 -10.84 26.08 -20.46
N ARG A 167 -11.84 25.33 -19.96
CA ARG A 167 -13.20 25.22 -20.55
C ARG A 167 -13.85 26.59 -20.72
N GLU A 168 -13.72 27.47 -19.72
CA GLU A 168 -14.24 28.84 -19.78
C GLU A 168 -13.51 29.71 -20.82
N ALA A 169 -12.22 29.47 -21.06
CA ALA A 169 -11.38 30.30 -21.92
C ALA A 169 -11.36 29.92 -23.41
N LYS A 170 -11.61 28.65 -23.77
CA LYS A 170 -11.31 28.11 -25.13
C LYS A 170 -12.45 27.36 -25.83
N GLY A 171 -13.57 27.07 -25.15
CA GLY A 171 -14.72 26.36 -25.73
C GLY A 171 -14.92 24.92 -25.22
N ILE A 172 -16.03 24.30 -25.64
CA ILE A 172 -16.62 23.07 -25.07
C ILE A 172 -15.63 21.89 -25.11
N LEU A 173 -15.23 21.40 -23.94
CA LEU A 173 -14.56 20.09 -23.81
C LEU A 173 -15.56 18.97 -24.10
N PRO A 174 -15.19 17.91 -24.85
CA PRO A 174 -16.04 16.73 -24.99
C PRO A 174 -16.32 16.10 -23.63
N GLU A 175 -17.58 15.82 -23.36
CA GLU A 175 -18.00 15.03 -22.20
C GLU A 175 -17.94 13.55 -22.57
N VAL A 176 -17.10 12.81 -21.85
CA VAL A 176 -16.91 11.38 -22.06
C VAL A 176 -17.42 10.67 -20.82
N ARG A 177 -18.52 9.95 -20.95
CA ARG A 177 -18.98 9.01 -19.92
C ARG A 177 -18.21 7.71 -20.03
N ILE A 178 -17.63 7.25 -18.93
CA ILE A 178 -16.92 5.98 -18.80
C ILE A 178 -17.69 5.15 -17.79
N TYR A 179 -18.23 4.03 -18.22
CA TYR A 179 -19.09 3.19 -17.38
C TYR A 179 -18.92 1.71 -17.71
N GLY A 180 -19.42 0.84 -16.84
CA GLY A 180 -19.47 -0.59 -17.09
C GLY A 180 -19.31 -1.41 -15.82
N ARG A 181 -18.73 -2.60 -15.97
CA ARG A 181 -18.61 -3.58 -14.88
C ARG A 181 -17.32 -4.39 -14.96
N ILE A 182 -16.77 -4.68 -13.80
CA ILE A 182 -15.63 -5.58 -13.62
C ILE A 182 -16.10 -6.86 -12.94
N ARG A 183 -15.73 -7.99 -13.53
CA ARG A 183 -15.93 -9.32 -12.97
C ARG A 183 -14.61 -10.08 -12.94
N TYR A 184 -14.53 -11.11 -12.11
CA TYR A 184 -13.43 -12.05 -12.11
C TYR A 184 -13.93 -13.48 -12.16
N GLU A 185 -13.11 -14.35 -12.74
CA GLU A 185 -13.33 -15.79 -12.80
C GLU A 185 -13.30 -16.35 -11.37
N ASP A 186 -14.45 -16.79 -10.90
CA ASP A 186 -14.59 -17.55 -9.66
C ASP A 186 -14.21 -19.00 -9.95
N LYS A 187 -12.98 -19.36 -9.57
CA LYS A 187 -12.42 -20.70 -9.81
C LYS A 187 -13.04 -21.78 -8.92
N GLU A 188 -13.81 -21.41 -7.89
CA GLU A 188 -14.54 -22.39 -7.07
C GLU A 188 -15.88 -22.75 -7.70
N ASN A 189 -16.62 -21.73 -8.14
CA ASN A 189 -17.98 -21.91 -8.66
C ASN A 189 -18.05 -22.10 -10.18
N GLY A 190 -16.92 -21.96 -10.89
CA GLY A 190 -16.82 -22.20 -12.33
C GLY A 190 -17.53 -21.13 -13.19
N GLY A 191 -17.53 -19.88 -12.73
CA GLY A 191 -18.25 -18.77 -13.36
C GLY A 191 -17.57 -17.42 -13.16
N TYR A 192 -18.32 -16.34 -13.38
CA TYR A 192 -17.84 -14.98 -13.11
C TYR A 192 -18.62 -14.35 -11.98
N THR A 193 -17.91 -13.70 -11.06
CA THR A 193 -18.48 -12.93 -9.97
C THR A 193 -17.95 -11.49 -10.01
N ASN A 194 -18.64 -10.56 -9.34
CA ASN A 194 -18.32 -9.13 -9.42
C ASN A 194 -17.02 -8.82 -8.67
N ALA A 195 -16.14 -8.03 -9.28
CA ALA A 195 -14.92 -7.55 -8.65
C ALA A 195 -15.21 -6.23 -7.91
N SER A 196 -15.67 -6.32 -6.67
CA SER A 196 -16.02 -5.18 -5.84
C SER A 196 -14.80 -4.37 -5.41
N HIS A 197 -14.92 -3.05 -5.35
CA HIS A 197 -13.91 -2.15 -4.78
C HIS A 197 -12.51 -2.27 -5.37
N ILE A 198 -12.39 -2.73 -6.62
CA ILE A 198 -11.12 -2.73 -7.33
C ILE A 198 -10.81 -1.33 -7.83
N LEU A 199 -9.55 -0.92 -7.70
CA LEU A 199 -9.05 0.38 -8.13
C LEU A 199 -9.07 0.49 -9.66
N LEU A 200 -9.69 1.57 -10.12
CA LEU A 200 -9.76 2.02 -11.49
C LEU A 200 -8.96 3.31 -11.62
N VAL A 201 -8.12 3.40 -12.65
CA VAL A 201 -7.31 4.60 -12.93
C VAL A 201 -7.54 5.02 -14.36
N LEU A 202 -7.94 6.27 -14.55
CA LEU A 202 -7.90 6.93 -15.85
C LEU A 202 -6.62 7.74 -15.93
N SER A 203 -5.85 7.62 -17.02
CA SER A 203 -4.63 8.39 -17.23
C SER A 203 -4.54 9.01 -18.62
N ALA A 204 -3.90 10.17 -18.74
CA ALA A 204 -3.61 10.83 -20.01
C ALA A 204 -2.21 10.47 -20.54
N GLY A 205 -2.09 10.30 -21.86
CA GLY A 205 -0.83 10.01 -22.57
C GLY A 205 -0.56 8.50 -22.81
N PRO A 206 0.31 8.16 -23.79
CA PRO A 206 0.70 6.78 -24.05
C PRO A 206 1.60 6.23 -22.93
N VAL A 207 1.38 4.96 -22.58
CA VAL A 207 2.10 4.26 -21.50
C VAL A 207 3.49 3.82 -21.98
N VAL A 208 4.52 4.14 -21.19
CA VAL A 208 5.83 3.49 -21.25
C VAL A 208 6.04 2.76 -19.92
N SER A 209 6.26 1.44 -19.96
CA SER A 209 6.69 0.63 -18.79
C SER A 209 5.71 0.44 -17.61
N GLY A 210 4.39 0.49 -17.83
CA GLY A 210 3.40 0.02 -16.84
C GLY A 210 3.08 1.02 -15.71
N ILE A 211 3.60 2.24 -15.78
CA ILE A 211 3.25 3.35 -14.88
C ILE A 211 2.30 4.30 -15.64
N PRO A 212 1.15 4.71 -15.06
CA PRO A 212 0.28 5.71 -15.68
C PRO A 212 1.03 7.04 -15.83
N PHE A 213 1.06 7.59 -17.06
CA PHE A 213 1.92 8.74 -17.39
C PHE A 213 1.43 10.04 -16.74
N VAL A 214 0.11 10.21 -16.59
CA VAL A 214 -0.54 11.23 -15.74
C VAL A 214 -1.93 10.71 -15.32
N PRO A 215 -2.18 10.32 -14.07
CA PRO A 215 -3.53 9.99 -13.63
C PRO A 215 -4.44 11.22 -13.71
N VAL A 216 -5.62 11.02 -14.31
CA VAL A 216 -6.72 11.98 -14.46
C VAL A 216 -7.75 11.80 -13.36
N ASP A 217 -8.04 10.54 -13.01
CA ASP A 217 -8.92 10.17 -11.92
C ASP A 217 -8.55 8.78 -11.39
N MET A 218 -8.82 8.56 -10.11
CA MET A 218 -8.60 7.30 -9.42
C MET A 218 -9.79 7.04 -8.51
N PHE A 219 -10.46 5.91 -8.71
CA PHE A 219 -11.66 5.57 -7.95
C PHE A 219 -11.83 4.06 -7.87
N TYR A 220 -12.64 3.60 -6.93
CA TYR A 220 -12.93 2.18 -6.77
C TYR A 220 -14.25 1.82 -7.44
N ALA A 221 -14.33 0.61 -8.00
CA ALA A 221 -15.59 0.03 -8.42
C ALA A 221 -16.57 -0.09 -7.24
N ASN A 222 -17.87 -0.05 -7.52
CA ASN A 222 -18.92 -0.24 -6.53
C ASN A 222 -18.91 -1.66 -5.95
N GLU A 223 -19.72 -1.90 -4.91
CA GLU A 223 -19.91 -3.23 -4.31
C GLU A 223 -20.35 -4.29 -5.34
N ASP A 224 -21.13 -3.91 -6.35
CA ASP A 224 -21.59 -4.80 -7.41
C ASP A 224 -20.61 -4.86 -8.61
N GLY A 225 -19.40 -4.33 -8.46
CA GLY A 225 -18.36 -4.27 -9.50
C GLY A 225 -18.63 -3.28 -10.62
N THR A 226 -19.69 -2.46 -10.53
CA THR A 226 -19.99 -1.44 -11.55
C THR A 226 -19.25 -0.13 -11.31
N PHE A 227 -19.20 0.70 -12.35
CA PHE A 227 -18.76 2.08 -12.26
C PHE A 227 -19.45 2.92 -13.34
N ASP A 228 -19.60 4.21 -13.07
CA ASP A 228 -20.17 5.19 -13.98
C ASP A 228 -19.65 6.59 -13.62
N LYS A 229 -18.85 7.17 -14.50
CA LYS A 229 -18.22 8.48 -14.31
C LYS A 229 -18.30 9.26 -15.61
N THR A 230 -18.52 10.57 -15.51
CA THR A 230 -18.50 11.46 -16.68
C THR A 230 -17.37 12.47 -16.50
N TYR A 231 -16.55 12.62 -17.54
CA TYR A 231 -15.36 13.47 -17.54
C TYR A 231 -15.43 14.51 -18.65
N SER A 232 -14.95 15.72 -18.37
CA SER A 232 -14.60 16.68 -19.42
C SER A 232 -13.13 16.50 -19.78
N LEU A 233 -12.85 15.80 -20.88
CA LEU A 233 -11.49 15.44 -21.29
C LEU A 233 -11.01 16.30 -22.47
N LEU A 234 -9.71 16.55 -22.55
CA LEU A 234 -9.11 17.17 -23.72
C LEU A 234 -9.01 16.13 -24.86
N PRO A 235 -9.08 16.54 -26.13
CA PRO A 235 -8.76 15.63 -27.22
C PRO A 235 -7.34 15.08 -27.07
N GLY A 236 -7.18 13.75 -27.05
CA GLY A 236 -5.90 13.11 -26.75
C GLY A 236 -5.99 11.62 -26.53
N ASN A 237 -4.84 10.99 -26.27
CA ASN A 237 -4.74 9.58 -25.91
C ASN A 237 -4.93 9.42 -24.40
N TYR A 238 -5.75 8.46 -24.00
CA TYR A 238 -6.00 8.09 -22.62
C TYR A 238 -5.86 6.58 -22.45
N THR A 239 -5.60 6.17 -21.21
CA THR A 239 -5.56 4.78 -20.81
C THR A 239 -6.44 4.60 -19.58
N PHE A 240 -7.32 3.59 -19.63
CA PHE A 240 -8.14 3.20 -18.50
C PHE A 240 -7.65 1.87 -17.95
N TRP A 241 -7.39 1.81 -16.65
CA TRP A 241 -6.71 0.71 -15.98
C TRP A 241 -7.59 0.08 -14.92
N VAL A 242 -7.46 -1.23 -14.76
CA VAL A 242 -7.87 -1.97 -13.57
C VAL A 242 -6.61 -2.42 -12.84
N CYS A 243 -6.46 -1.97 -11.61
CA CYS A 243 -5.26 -2.21 -10.80
C CYS A 243 -5.49 -3.35 -9.82
N ALA A 244 -4.45 -4.09 -9.47
CA ALA A 244 -4.50 -5.11 -8.42
C ALA A 244 -4.47 -4.50 -7.02
N GLN A 245 -5.42 -3.61 -6.73
CA GLN A 245 -5.53 -2.86 -5.49
C GLN A 245 -7.01 -2.65 -5.13
N ASN A 246 -7.30 -2.67 -3.83
CA ASN A 246 -8.55 -2.20 -3.24
C ASN A 246 -8.23 -1.28 -2.04
N PRO A 247 -9.21 -0.76 -1.29
CA PRO A 247 -8.93 0.10 -0.14
C PRO A 247 -8.14 -0.55 1.00
N ASP A 248 -8.00 -1.88 1.01
CA ASP A 248 -7.45 -2.64 2.13
C ASP A 248 -6.11 -3.30 1.79
N ALA A 249 -5.79 -3.46 0.51
CA ALA A 249 -4.58 -4.12 0.07
C ALA A 249 -4.12 -3.74 -1.34
N HIS A 250 -2.82 -3.92 -1.57
CA HIS A 250 -2.17 -3.83 -2.88
C HIS A 250 -1.39 -5.10 -3.19
N ILE A 251 -1.44 -5.53 -4.45
CA ILE A 251 -0.69 -6.68 -4.93
C ILE A 251 0.43 -6.25 -5.87
N GLU A 252 1.64 -6.69 -5.55
CA GLU A 252 2.86 -6.46 -6.30
C GLU A 252 3.60 -7.76 -6.63
N GLY A 253 4.52 -7.67 -7.59
CA GLY A 253 5.50 -8.72 -7.85
C GLY A 253 6.69 -8.61 -6.90
N PHE A 254 7.44 -9.71 -6.74
CA PHE A 254 8.58 -9.76 -5.81
C PHE A 254 9.73 -8.80 -6.16
N LEU A 255 10.03 -8.64 -7.46
CA LEU A 255 11.07 -7.72 -7.96
C LEU A 255 10.50 -6.73 -8.98
N SER A 256 9.59 -7.22 -9.83
CA SER A 256 8.90 -6.44 -10.86
C SER A 256 7.72 -7.28 -11.39
N PRO A 257 6.60 -6.66 -11.79
CA PRO A 257 6.31 -5.24 -11.66
C PRO A 257 5.89 -4.88 -10.22
N LEU A 258 6.26 -3.69 -9.75
CA LEU A 258 5.81 -3.15 -8.44
C LEU A 258 4.29 -2.85 -8.42
N PHE A 259 3.66 -2.91 -9.59
CA PHE A 259 2.25 -2.65 -9.80
C PHE A 259 1.69 -3.64 -10.82
N HIS A 260 0.60 -4.32 -10.46
CA HIS A 260 -0.11 -5.20 -11.39
C HIS A 260 -1.30 -4.48 -12.02
N CYS A 261 -1.26 -4.39 -13.34
CA CYS A 261 -2.41 -4.06 -14.17
C CYS A 261 -3.14 -5.35 -14.53
N LEU A 262 -4.39 -5.49 -14.05
CA LEU A 262 -5.26 -6.63 -14.34
C LEU A 262 -5.89 -6.50 -15.73
N LYS A 263 -6.28 -5.27 -16.10
CA LYS A 263 -6.78 -4.90 -17.43
C LYS A 263 -6.36 -3.48 -17.75
N ARG A 264 -6.24 -3.20 -19.05
CA ARG A 264 -6.09 -1.86 -19.57
C ARG A 264 -6.73 -1.74 -20.93
N ASP A 265 -7.22 -0.56 -21.24
CA ASP A 265 -7.58 -0.19 -22.61
C ASP A 265 -7.07 1.22 -22.93
N ASN A 266 -6.60 1.40 -24.16
CA ASN A 266 -6.16 2.71 -24.66
C ASN A 266 -7.24 3.25 -25.59
N PHE A 267 -7.67 4.48 -25.35
CA PHE A 267 -8.65 5.13 -26.21
C PHE A 267 -8.23 6.55 -26.55
N ASN A 268 -8.71 7.02 -27.69
CA ASN A 268 -8.55 8.41 -28.11
C ASN A 268 -9.85 9.14 -27.82
N VAL A 269 -9.72 10.33 -27.23
CA VAL A 269 -10.82 11.30 -27.11
C VAL A 269 -10.77 12.23 -28.31
N TYR A 270 -11.84 12.28 -29.08
CA TYR A 270 -12.06 13.28 -30.14
C TYR A 270 -13.16 14.27 -29.73
N LEU A 271 -13.25 15.41 -30.41
CA LEU A 271 -14.28 16.43 -30.14
C LEU A 271 -15.73 15.92 -30.36
N SER A 272 -15.90 14.78 -31.01
CA SER A 272 -17.18 14.13 -31.30
C SER A 272 -17.49 12.95 -30.38
N ASP A 273 -16.66 12.69 -29.35
CA ASP A 273 -16.74 11.45 -28.60
C ASP A 273 -18.01 11.33 -27.74
N GLN A 274 -18.46 10.08 -27.64
CA GLN A 274 -19.62 9.62 -26.87
C GLN A 274 -19.18 8.53 -25.87
N ASP A 275 -20.11 8.12 -25.02
CA ASP A 275 -19.97 7.14 -23.94
C ASP A 275 -19.09 5.92 -24.28
N ARG A 276 -18.21 5.56 -23.34
CA ARG A 276 -17.31 4.40 -23.37
C ARG A 276 -17.78 3.38 -22.34
N GLU A 277 -18.22 2.22 -22.82
CA GLU A 277 -18.60 1.09 -21.98
C GLU A 277 -17.46 0.07 -21.88
N TYR A 278 -17.13 -0.34 -20.65
CA TYR A 278 -16.10 -1.33 -20.35
C TYR A 278 -16.66 -2.46 -19.50
N ASN A 279 -16.80 -3.63 -20.12
CA ASN A 279 -17.19 -4.87 -19.43
C ASN A 279 -16.00 -5.82 -19.41
N TRP A 280 -15.33 -5.90 -18.27
CA TRP A 280 -14.07 -6.63 -18.13
C TRP A 280 -14.19 -7.88 -17.29
N ASP A 281 -13.76 -9.00 -17.88
CA ASP A 281 -13.64 -10.29 -17.22
C ASP A 281 -12.16 -10.57 -16.93
N ILE A 282 -11.80 -10.57 -15.64
CA ILE A 282 -10.47 -10.88 -15.12
C ILE A 282 -10.36 -12.40 -14.95
N MET A 283 -9.30 -13.01 -15.46
CA MET A 283 -9.17 -14.48 -15.56
C MET A 283 -7.78 -14.95 -15.14
N GLY A 284 -7.62 -16.25 -14.92
CA GLY A 284 -6.30 -16.86 -14.68
C GLY A 284 -5.64 -16.30 -13.42
N ASP A 285 -4.34 -16.00 -13.48
CA ASP A 285 -3.56 -15.51 -12.33
C ASP A 285 -3.98 -14.10 -11.88
N ASP A 286 -4.72 -13.35 -12.70
CA ASP A 286 -5.26 -12.05 -12.31
C ASP A 286 -6.56 -12.19 -11.51
N ALA A 287 -7.33 -13.27 -11.73
CA ALA A 287 -8.49 -13.59 -10.90
C ALA A 287 -8.05 -13.95 -9.47
N ASP A 288 -6.90 -14.64 -9.33
CA ASP A 288 -6.28 -14.93 -8.05
C ASP A 288 -6.00 -13.64 -7.25
N LYS A 289 -5.51 -12.60 -7.93
CA LYS A 289 -5.23 -11.28 -7.32
C LYS A 289 -6.51 -10.64 -6.79
N VAL A 290 -7.59 -10.66 -7.58
CA VAL A 290 -8.88 -10.14 -7.12
C VAL A 290 -9.39 -10.92 -5.89
N GLN A 291 -9.27 -12.24 -5.89
CA GLN A 291 -9.69 -13.06 -4.76
C GLN A 291 -8.86 -12.81 -3.49
N ILE A 292 -7.54 -12.59 -3.61
CA ILE A 292 -6.68 -12.19 -2.49
C ILE A 292 -7.18 -10.87 -1.86
N LEU A 293 -7.46 -9.86 -2.69
CA LEU A 293 -7.96 -8.56 -2.23
C LEU A 293 -9.28 -8.71 -1.46
N ILE A 294 -10.20 -9.53 -1.99
CA ILE A 294 -11.49 -9.84 -1.35
C ILE A 294 -11.29 -10.56 -0.01
N ASN A 295 -10.42 -11.58 0.04
CA ASN A 295 -10.12 -12.31 1.27
C ASN A 295 -9.59 -11.37 2.37
N ILE A 296 -8.71 -10.42 2.01
CA ILE A 296 -8.18 -9.42 2.95
C ILE A 296 -9.29 -8.47 3.43
N SER A 297 -10.13 -7.96 2.53
CA SER A 297 -11.26 -7.10 2.92
C SER A 297 -12.24 -7.82 3.85
N GLU A 298 -12.57 -9.09 3.58
CA GLU A 298 -13.42 -9.90 4.46
C GLU A 298 -12.77 -10.08 5.85
N SER A 299 -11.47 -10.37 5.88
CA SER A 299 -10.70 -10.53 7.13
C SER A 299 -10.65 -9.24 7.94
N LYS A 300 -10.38 -8.10 7.28
CA LYS A 300 -10.33 -6.78 7.90
C LYS A 300 -11.68 -6.37 8.49
N ARG A 301 -12.77 -6.55 7.73
CA ARG A 301 -14.13 -6.27 8.21
C ARG A 301 -14.47 -7.11 9.43
N TRP A 302 -14.21 -8.41 9.38
CA TRP A 302 -14.46 -9.30 10.51
C TRP A 302 -13.66 -8.88 11.75
N ALA A 303 -12.36 -8.54 11.60
CA ALA A 303 -11.52 -8.08 12.70
C ALA A 303 -12.01 -6.75 13.28
N LEU A 304 -12.43 -5.79 12.45
CA LEU A 304 -13.02 -4.53 12.92
C LEU A 304 -14.30 -4.78 13.73
N GLU A 305 -15.19 -5.65 13.26
CA GLU A 305 -16.46 -5.97 13.93
C GLU A 305 -16.24 -6.69 15.27
N HIS A 306 -15.23 -7.56 15.37
CA HIS A 306 -15.04 -8.44 16.52
C HIS A 306 -14.00 -7.96 17.53
N PHE A 307 -12.95 -7.29 17.05
CA PHE A 307 -11.85 -6.80 17.87
C PHE A 307 -11.89 -5.28 18.07
N GLY A 308 -12.54 -4.54 17.17
CA GLY A 308 -12.56 -3.06 17.19
C GLY A 308 -11.25 -2.42 16.69
N PHE A 309 -10.33 -3.21 16.14
CA PHE A 309 -9.07 -2.76 15.53
C PHE A 309 -8.70 -3.70 14.36
N THR A 310 -7.80 -3.26 13.49
CA THR A 310 -7.40 -4.05 12.31
C THR A 310 -6.03 -3.62 11.76
N LYS A 311 -5.55 -4.32 10.72
CA LYS A 311 -4.47 -3.85 9.84
C LYS A 311 -5.09 -2.90 8.82
N ASP A 312 -4.66 -1.64 8.80
CA ASP A 312 -5.26 -0.62 7.95
C ASP A 312 -5.06 -0.91 6.46
N PHE A 313 -3.88 -1.37 6.08
CA PHE A 313 -3.55 -1.72 4.70
C PHE A 313 -2.51 -2.84 4.64
N ALA A 314 -2.67 -3.77 3.69
CA ALA A 314 -1.78 -4.91 3.50
C ALA A 314 -1.07 -4.90 2.14
N TRP A 315 0.22 -5.19 2.17
CA TRP A 315 1.01 -5.39 0.96
C TRP A 315 1.17 -6.87 0.68
N VAL A 316 0.81 -7.29 -0.53
CA VAL A 316 0.88 -8.69 -0.91
C VAL A 316 1.81 -8.88 -2.10
N VAL A 317 2.73 -9.82 -1.97
CA VAL A 317 3.56 -10.31 -3.07
C VAL A 317 2.90 -11.54 -3.67
N TYR A 318 2.45 -11.43 -4.92
CA TYR A 318 1.86 -12.55 -5.66
C TYR A 318 2.21 -12.51 -7.17
N PRO A 319 2.67 -13.62 -7.75
CA PRO A 319 2.94 -14.92 -7.11
C PRO A 319 4.19 -14.87 -6.23
N ASN A 320 4.15 -15.58 -5.09
CA ASN A 320 5.32 -15.77 -4.24
C ASN A 320 6.40 -16.63 -4.96
N PRO A 321 7.64 -16.15 -5.11
CA PRO A 321 8.74 -16.96 -5.69
C PRO A 321 9.33 -17.99 -4.72
N PHE A 322 8.97 -17.95 -3.44
CA PHE A 322 9.47 -18.87 -2.41
C PHE A 322 8.51 -20.04 -2.18
N SER A 323 8.97 -21.05 -1.43
CA SER A 323 8.12 -22.17 -1.00
C SER A 323 7.21 -21.74 0.14
N GLY A 324 5.91 -21.98 -0.02
CA GLY A 324 4.89 -21.72 1.02
C GLY A 324 4.42 -20.27 1.06
N SER A 325 3.33 -20.02 1.76
CA SER A 325 2.85 -18.67 2.05
C SER A 325 3.41 -18.24 3.41
N PHE A 326 3.70 -16.96 3.57
CA PHE A 326 4.19 -16.41 4.84
C PHE A 326 4.01 -14.89 4.91
N TYR A 327 3.83 -14.35 6.10
CA TYR A 327 4.02 -12.93 6.36
C TYR A 327 5.47 -12.60 6.73
N PHE A 328 5.95 -11.46 6.25
CA PHE A 328 7.30 -10.98 6.45
C PHE A 328 7.31 -9.55 7.02
N PRO A 329 7.69 -9.32 8.29
CA PRO A 329 7.36 -8.12 9.04
C PRO A 329 8.46 -7.05 8.92
N ILE A 330 9.59 -7.42 8.31
CA ILE A 330 10.69 -6.53 7.99
C ILE A 330 10.26 -5.70 6.79
N TRP A 331 9.58 -6.31 5.81
CA TRP A 331 9.01 -5.60 4.67
C TRP A 331 7.53 -5.25 4.84
N ASP A 332 6.90 -5.72 5.93
CA ASP A 332 5.45 -5.64 6.14
C ASP A 332 4.68 -6.18 4.92
N ARG A 333 5.09 -7.35 4.42
CA ARG A 333 4.51 -7.97 3.23
C ARG A 333 4.06 -9.40 3.46
N ILE A 334 2.91 -9.71 2.87
CA ILE A 334 2.33 -11.04 2.82
C ILE A 334 2.77 -11.70 1.51
N PHE A 335 3.36 -12.88 1.59
CA PHE A 335 3.77 -13.67 0.45
C PHE A 335 2.80 -14.83 0.27
N LEU A 336 2.11 -14.90 -0.88
CA LEU A 336 1.11 -15.94 -1.12
C LEU A 336 1.49 -16.84 -2.29
N THR A 337 1.30 -18.14 -2.10
CA THR A 337 1.30 -19.13 -3.17
C THR A 337 -0.11 -19.36 -3.68
N GLN A 338 -0.25 -19.92 -4.89
CA GLN A 338 -1.55 -20.18 -5.51
C GLN A 338 -2.48 -21.06 -4.65
N GLY A 339 -1.91 -21.96 -3.83
CA GLY A 339 -2.68 -22.83 -2.95
C GLY A 339 -3.35 -22.13 -1.76
N SER A 340 -3.00 -20.87 -1.47
CA SER A 340 -3.51 -20.10 -0.32
C SER A 340 -4.56 -19.07 -0.71
N ILE A 341 -5.31 -19.27 -1.78
CA ILE A 341 -6.20 -18.24 -2.35
C ILE A 341 -7.65 -18.70 -2.39
N TRP A 342 -7.87 -19.90 -2.92
CA TRP A 342 -9.20 -20.44 -3.23
C TRP A 342 -9.58 -21.62 -2.35
N GLY A 343 -10.88 -21.78 -2.15
CA GLY A 343 -11.50 -22.89 -1.46
C GLY A 343 -11.40 -22.81 0.05
N GLU A 344 -11.94 -23.84 0.70
CA GLU A 344 -12.00 -23.98 2.16
C GLU A 344 -10.62 -23.98 2.82
N SER A 345 -9.57 -24.43 2.12
CA SER A 345 -8.20 -24.38 2.63
C SER A 345 -7.45 -23.11 2.22
N GLY A 346 -7.72 -22.55 1.04
CA GLY A 346 -6.98 -21.41 0.52
C GLY A 346 -7.37 -20.09 1.18
N ARG A 347 -8.67 -19.80 1.34
CA ARG A 347 -9.11 -18.53 1.96
C ARG A 347 -8.61 -18.37 3.40
N PRO A 348 -8.66 -19.42 4.26
CA PRO A 348 -7.98 -19.37 5.56
C PRO A 348 -6.48 -19.16 5.43
N GLY A 349 -5.81 -19.72 4.41
CA GLY A 349 -4.39 -19.47 4.14
C GLY A 349 -4.07 -17.99 3.91
N THR A 350 -4.81 -17.28 3.04
CA THR A 350 -4.62 -15.82 2.88
C THR A 350 -4.81 -15.09 4.22
N THR A 351 -5.85 -15.49 4.96
CA THR A 351 -6.23 -14.83 6.22
C THR A 351 -5.23 -15.10 7.34
N HIS A 352 -4.65 -16.29 7.38
CA HIS A 352 -3.61 -16.68 8.32
C HIS A 352 -2.41 -15.74 8.18
N GLU A 353 -1.93 -15.54 6.96
CA GLU A 353 -0.79 -14.63 6.75
C GLU A 353 -1.15 -13.16 7.01
N TRP A 354 -2.36 -12.75 6.63
CA TRP A 354 -2.85 -11.42 6.99
C TRP A 354 -2.98 -11.24 8.50
N ALA A 355 -3.36 -12.28 9.24
CA ALA A 355 -3.48 -12.24 10.69
C ALA A 355 -2.12 -12.09 11.38
N HIS A 356 -1.03 -12.62 10.80
CA HIS A 356 0.32 -12.29 11.27
C HIS A 356 0.61 -10.78 11.11
N ALA A 357 0.21 -10.17 10.00
CA ALA A 357 0.33 -8.72 9.81
C ALA A 357 -0.50 -7.92 10.83
N LEU A 358 -1.76 -8.32 11.05
CA LEU A 358 -2.63 -7.76 12.09
C LEU A 358 -2.00 -7.89 13.47
N MET A 359 -1.42 -9.05 13.78
CA MET A 359 -0.76 -9.31 15.05
C MET A 359 0.42 -8.35 15.24
N CYS A 360 1.22 -8.11 14.20
CA CYS A 360 2.31 -7.15 14.23
C CYS A 360 1.82 -5.71 14.42
N GLU A 361 0.72 -5.30 13.78
CA GLU A 361 0.09 -3.99 13.99
C GLU A 361 -0.40 -3.82 15.44
N THR A 362 -1.06 -4.84 15.97
CA THR A 362 -1.76 -4.80 17.26
C THR A 362 -0.81 -4.94 18.44
N PHE A 363 0.06 -5.95 18.37
CA PHE A 363 0.91 -6.35 19.48
C PHE A 363 2.33 -5.83 19.33
N ASN A 364 2.74 -5.40 18.13
CA ASN A 364 4.00 -4.69 17.94
C ASN A 364 5.20 -5.54 18.46
N ASN A 365 5.92 -5.11 19.51
CA ASN A 365 7.03 -5.83 20.17
C ASN A 365 6.57 -6.91 21.15
N LYS A 366 5.27 -7.03 21.37
CA LYS A 366 4.70 -7.87 22.44
C LYS A 366 4.44 -9.31 21.99
N ILE A 367 4.82 -9.66 20.75
CA ILE A 367 4.78 -11.03 20.25
C ILE A 367 5.92 -11.81 20.95
N PRO A 368 5.65 -12.96 21.60
CA PRO A 368 6.68 -13.61 22.40
C PRO A 368 7.85 -14.14 21.53
N TYR A 369 9.01 -14.38 22.16
CA TYR A 369 10.29 -14.73 21.52
C TYR A 369 10.19 -15.86 20.50
N GLY A 370 10.97 -15.75 19.42
CA GLY A 370 11.33 -16.87 18.55
C GLY A 370 10.60 -16.97 17.21
N TRP A 371 10.22 -15.81 16.68
CA TRP A 371 9.77 -15.61 15.32
C TRP A 371 10.93 -15.83 14.34
N GLY A 372 11.24 -17.11 14.11
CA GLY A 372 12.30 -17.59 13.22
C GLY A 372 11.79 -17.74 11.79
N TRP A 373 12.68 -17.52 10.83
CA TRP A 373 12.40 -17.28 9.42
C TRP A 373 12.31 -18.56 8.57
N GLY A 374 11.97 -19.70 9.19
CA GLY A 374 12.01 -21.01 8.55
C GLY A 374 10.63 -21.64 8.34
N ASP A 375 10.53 -22.58 7.41
CA ASP A 375 9.34 -23.41 7.17
C ASP A 375 8.76 -23.93 8.49
N HIS A 376 7.48 -23.67 8.71
CA HIS A 376 6.79 -24.01 9.94
C HIS A 376 5.42 -24.62 9.70
N TRP A 377 5.05 -25.51 10.61
CA TRP A 377 3.76 -26.18 10.70
C TRP A 377 3.48 -26.38 12.20
N LEU A 378 2.24 -26.66 12.59
CA LEU A 378 1.85 -26.94 14.00
C LEU A 378 2.77 -27.95 14.72
N SER A 379 3.43 -28.85 13.99
CA SER A 379 4.37 -29.84 14.51
C SER A 379 5.80 -29.34 14.73
N LYS A 380 6.13 -28.11 14.31
CA LYS A 380 7.47 -27.51 14.30
C LYS A 380 7.66 -26.37 15.31
N ILE A 381 6.77 -26.26 16.30
CA ILE A 381 6.84 -25.22 17.35
C ILE A 381 8.21 -25.23 18.03
N THR A 382 9.03 -24.23 17.70
CA THR A 382 10.40 -24.12 18.22
C THR A 382 10.45 -23.44 19.58
N ASN A 383 9.40 -22.71 19.97
CA ASN A 383 9.26 -21.97 21.22
C ASN A 383 7.81 -21.46 21.42
N SER A 384 7.52 -20.88 22.59
CA SER A 384 6.18 -20.41 22.98
C SER A 384 5.68 -19.20 22.20
N GLY A 385 6.57 -18.31 21.74
CA GLY A 385 6.18 -17.14 20.94
C GLY A 385 5.76 -17.50 19.53
N PHE A 386 6.46 -18.47 18.96
CA PHE A 386 6.10 -19.10 17.72
C PHE A 386 4.74 -19.80 17.81
N ALA A 387 4.53 -20.62 18.85
CA ALA A 387 3.22 -21.27 19.10
C ALA A 387 2.07 -20.26 19.20
N PHE A 388 2.33 -19.13 19.84
CA PHE A 388 1.37 -18.06 20.04
C PHE A 388 1.03 -17.35 18.73
N ALA A 389 2.04 -17.03 17.91
CA ALA A 389 1.85 -16.37 16.63
C ALA A 389 1.02 -17.24 15.68
N GLU A 390 1.43 -18.49 15.48
CA GLU A 390 0.69 -19.46 14.66
C GLU A 390 -0.72 -19.70 15.22
N GLY A 391 -0.85 -19.87 16.53
CA GLY A 391 -2.15 -20.06 17.17
C GLY A 391 -3.08 -18.86 17.02
N PHE A 392 -2.54 -17.63 17.04
CA PHE A 392 -3.30 -16.42 16.75
C PHE A 392 -3.75 -16.39 15.29
N ALA A 393 -2.83 -16.61 14.35
CA ALA A 393 -3.10 -16.58 12.92
C ALA A 393 -4.13 -17.66 12.52
N GLU A 394 -3.97 -18.88 13.02
CA GLU A 394 -4.94 -19.96 12.83
C GLU A 394 -6.30 -19.62 13.44
N PHE A 395 -6.33 -19.10 14.67
CA PHE A 395 -7.58 -18.69 15.28
C PHE A 395 -8.32 -17.66 14.44
N VAL A 396 -7.63 -16.61 13.97
CA VAL A 396 -8.25 -15.56 13.15
C VAL A 396 -8.70 -16.14 11.81
N ALA A 397 -7.86 -16.91 11.13
CA ALA A 397 -8.21 -17.56 9.88
C ALA A 397 -9.50 -18.37 10.01
N TYR A 398 -9.56 -19.33 10.93
CA TYR A 398 -10.78 -20.11 11.10
C TYR A 398 -11.94 -19.28 11.64
N ALA A 399 -11.72 -18.29 12.49
CA ALA A 399 -12.82 -17.47 13.03
C ALA A 399 -13.50 -16.59 11.96
N VAL A 400 -12.74 -16.08 10.98
CA VAL A 400 -13.28 -15.35 9.84
C VAL A 400 -14.16 -16.25 8.98
N TRP A 401 -13.73 -17.49 8.75
CA TRP A 401 -14.36 -18.37 7.76
C TRP A 401 -15.35 -19.39 8.35
N VAL A 402 -15.36 -19.61 9.68
CA VAL A 402 -16.26 -20.58 10.33
C VAL A 402 -17.72 -20.21 10.16
N GLU A 403 -18.08 -18.94 10.01
CA GLU A 403 -19.49 -18.56 9.77
C GLU A 403 -19.92 -18.83 8.32
N LYS A 404 -18.96 -18.90 7.39
CA LYS A 404 -19.19 -19.18 5.96
C LYS A 404 -19.21 -20.68 5.64
N TYR A 405 -18.53 -21.50 6.46
CA TYR A 405 -18.42 -22.95 6.32
C TYR A 405 -19.07 -23.74 7.47
N GLY A 406 -19.77 -23.06 8.37
CA GLY A 406 -20.11 -23.50 9.72
C GLY A 406 -21.29 -24.44 9.90
N GLU A 407 -21.73 -25.17 8.89
CA GLU A 407 -22.63 -26.31 9.12
C GLU A 407 -21.90 -27.66 9.13
N ASP A 408 -20.64 -27.76 8.68
CA ASP A 408 -19.98 -29.08 8.52
C ASP A 408 -18.67 -29.30 9.33
N ILE A 409 -18.37 -28.45 10.32
CA ILE A 409 -17.24 -28.70 11.25
C ILE A 409 -17.78 -29.09 12.63
N GLY A 410 -18.37 -30.28 12.68
CA GLY A 410 -18.80 -30.98 13.91
C GLY A 410 -17.75 -31.94 14.43
#